data_AF-A0A3G2G7B4-F1
#
_entry.id   AF-A0A3G2G7B4-F1
#
_cell.length_a   1.000
_cell.length_b   1.000
_cell.length_c   1.000
_cell.angle_alpha   90.00
_cell.angle_beta   90.00
_cell.angle_gamma   90.00
#
_symmetry.space_group_name_H-M   'P 1'
#
loop_
_entity.id
_entity.type
_entity.pdbx_description
1 polymer ?
#
loop_
_entity_poly.entity_id
_entity_poly.type
_entity_poly.pdbx_seq_one_letter_code
_entity_poly.pdbx_strand_id
1 'polypeptide(L)'
;MKKVLLSLGILSCLSINAQTLLSEGFEGTTFPPTGWTATSTVATRPWQATPLPVSVSTWFTLAGTKSAGVDYTNQANTANLVTPSFSLVGAASPILKFKVTVGWVYMIRDNAGDLLVQISTNGGSLWTNLWNEDNQVGWSDDGDGLDATDTYQNINVQINLSPYIGQANVQVRFRYVANDADAVAIDDVQVLATTLSTDEVSKSKTSIYPNPTKGEINIKTDKKIKSSTVYDLTGKVLLQTNSEKVNINSFTKGTYLLKVEFADGSTQSEKILKD
;
A
#
# COMPACT_ATOMS: atom_id res chain seq x y z
N MET A 1 41.72 -22.17 -19.25
CA MET A 1 40.80 -22.31 -18.10
C MET A 1 40.18 -20.95 -17.81
N LYS A 2 38.90 -20.74 -18.12
CA LYS A 2 38.18 -19.47 -17.90
C LYS A 2 37.86 -19.33 -16.40
N LYS A 3 38.37 -18.29 -15.75
CA LYS A 3 38.01 -17.95 -14.36
C LYS A 3 36.65 -17.25 -14.36
N VAL A 4 35.64 -17.89 -13.79
CA VAL A 4 34.33 -17.27 -13.52
C VAL A 4 34.48 -16.43 -12.24
N LEU A 5 34.34 -15.11 -12.34
CA LEU A 5 34.19 -14.25 -11.16
C LEU A 5 32.78 -14.45 -10.59
N LEU A 6 32.69 -14.94 -9.36
CA LEU A 6 31.45 -14.97 -8.59
C LEU A 6 31.28 -13.59 -7.92
N SER A 7 30.45 -12.73 -8.50
CA SER A 7 30.00 -11.51 -7.85
C SER A 7 29.05 -11.86 -6.71
N LEU A 8 29.52 -11.80 -5.46
CA LEU A 8 28.67 -11.84 -4.28
C LEU A 8 27.86 -10.54 -4.26
N GLY A 9 26.61 -10.61 -4.72
CA GLY A 9 25.63 -9.54 -4.50
C GLY A 9 25.42 -9.37 -3.00
N ILE A 10 25.56 -8.12 -2.53
CA ILE A 10 25.16 -7.74 -1.18
C ILE A 10 23.64 -7.95 -1.10
N LEU A 11 23.21 -9.00 -0.41
CA LEU A 11 21.81 -9.24 -0.11
C LEU A 11 21.42 -8.27 1.01
N SER A 12 20.99 -7.06 0.64
CA SER A 12 20.30 -6.18 1.59
C SER A 12 18.96 -6.83 1.92
N CYS A 13 18.79 -7.29 3.17
CA CYS A 13 17.50 -7.76 3.67
C CYS A 13 16.52 -6.58 3.68
N LEU A 14 15.69 -6.49 2.64
CA LEU A 14 14.53 -5.61 2.60
C LEU A 14 13.40 -6.33 3.32
N SER A 15 12.90 -5.75 4.42
CA SER A 15 11.66 -6.22 5.03
C SER A 15 10.47 -5.54 4.37
N ILE A 16 9.48 -6.36 4.05
CA ILE A 16 8.22 -5.94 3.46
C ILE A 16 7.22 -5.85 4.60
N ASN A 17 6.90 -4.62 5.03
CA ASN A 17 5.85 -4.37 6.02
C ASN A 17 4.58 -3.93 5.29
N ALA A 18 3.42 -4.48 5.67
CA ALA A 18 2.13 -4.04 5.16
C ALA A 18 1.70 -2.73 5.85
N GLN A 19 1.18 -1.79 5.08
CA GLN A 19 0.72 -0.48 5.53
C GLN A 19 -0.69 -0.22 4.96
N THR A 20 -1.57 0.26 5.82
CA THR A 20 -2.88 0.79 5.43
C THR A 20 -2.75 2.31 5.28
N LEU A 21 -2.96 2.82 4.07
CA LEU A 21 -2.85 4.24 3.73
C LEU A 21 -4.20 4.96 3.80
N LEU A 22 -5.28 4.22 3.56
CA LEU A 22 -6.66 4.67 3.68
C LEU A 22 -7.50 3.45 4.08
N SER A 23 -8.48 3.64 4.96
CA SER A 23 -9.49 2.63 5.27
C SER A 23 -10.78 3.31 5.70
N GLU A 24 -11.88 2.93 5.08
CA GLU A 24 -13.22 3.41 5.41
C GLU A 24 -14.25 2.30 5.17
N GLY A 25 -15.09 2.03 6.17
CA GLY A 25 -16.17 1.05 6.10
C GLY A 25 -17.55 1.67 6.35
N PHE A 26 -17.65 3.00 6.43
CA PHE A 26 -18.88 3.78 6.52
C PHE A 26 -19.79 3.54 7.74
N GLU A 27 -19.33 2.79 8.74
CA GLU A 27 -20.05 2.48 9.99
C GLU A 27 -20.20 3.67 10.96
N GLY A 28 -19.68 4.84 10.60
CA GLY A 28 -19.72 6.05 11.43
C GLY A 28 -21.14 6.62 11.64
N THR A 29 -21.24 7.53 12.62
CA THR A 29 -22.48 8.28 12.88
C THR A 29 -22.66 9.50 11.98
N THR A 30 -21.60 9.91 11.27
CA THR A 30 -21.59 11.07 10.37
C THR A 30 -21.30 10.66 8.94
N PHE A 31 -22.01 11.25 7.98
CA PHE A 31 -21.76 11.08 6.54
C PHE A 31 -21.69 12.45 5.84
N PRO A 32 -20.72 12.69 4.93
CA PRO A 32 -19.58 11.81 4.64
C PRO A 32 -18.66 11.67 5.86
N PRO A 33 -17.86 10.58 5.95
CA PRO A 33 -16.91 10.42 7.05
C PRO A 33 -15.88 11.56 7.09
N THR A 34 -15.23 11.76 8.24
CA THR A 34 -14.27 12.85 8.42
C THR A 34 -13.20 12.87 7.32
N GLY A 35 -13.03 14.03 6.67
CA GLY A 35 -12.06 14.24 5.59
C GLY A 35 -12.54 13.79 4.20
N TRP A 36 -13.63 13.03 4.11
CA TRP A 36 -14.31 12.75 2.86
C TRP A 36 -15.21 13.92 2.47
N THR A 37 -15.42 14.10 1.17
CA THR A 37 -16.36 15.10 0.65
C THR A 37 -17.34 14.48 -0.30
N ALA A 38 -18.62 14.82 -0.16
CA ALA A 38 -19.68 14.41 -1.07
C ALA A 38 -20.26 15.63 -1.81
N THR A 39 -20.51 15.49 -3.11
CA THR A 39 -21.21 16.51 -3.92
C THR A 39 -22.23 15.83 -4.81
N SER A 40 -23.29 16.55 -5.19
CA SER A 40 -24.26 16.05 -6.16
C SER A 40 -24.95 17.21 -6.89
N THR A 41 -25.32 17.00 -8.15
CA THR A 41 -26.19 17.93 -8.89
C THR A 41 -27.64 17.88 -8.43
N VAL A 42 -28.07 16.76 -7.84
CA VAL A 42 -29.40 16.58 -7.24
C VAL A 42 -29.24 16.51 -5.72
N ALA A 43 -29.46 17.63 -5.03
CA ALA A 43 -29.16 17.76 -3.59
C ALA A 43 -29.88 16.74 -2.68
N THR A 44 -31.00 16.18 -3.12
CA THR A 44 -31.74 15.12 -2.39
C THR A 44 -31.22 13.71 -2.66
N ARG A 45 -30.27 13.56 -3.58
CA ARG A 45 -29.67 12.28 -4.01
C ARG A 45 -28.14 12.34 -4.04
N PRO A 46 -27.49 12.76 -2.95
CA PRO A 46 -26.04 12.68 -2.84
C PRO A 46 -25.62 11.23 -2.58
N TRP A 47 -24.30 11.02 -2.52
CA TRP A 47 -23.79 9.91 -1.73
C TRP A 47 -24.25 10.06 -0.28
N GLN A 48 -24.73 8.98 0.31
CA GLN A 48 -25.22 8.92 1.68
C GLN A 48 -24.96 7.55 2.30
N ALA A 49 -24.98 7.47 3.63
CA ALA A 49 -24.95 6.19 4.30
C ALA A 49 -26.28 5.44 4.10
N THR A 50 -26.24 4.12 3.96
CA THR A 50 -27.45 3.30 3.97
C THR A 50 -28.13 3.31 5.35
N PRO A 51 -29.45 3.04 5.43
CA PRO A 51 -30.37 2.66 4.34
C PRO A 51 -30.67 3.80 3.37
N LEU A 52 -30.84 3.47 2.09
CA LEU A 52 -31.25 4.44 1.06
C LEU A 52 -32.75 4.77 1.19
N PRO A 53 -33.17 6.04 1.04
CA PRO A 53 -34.57 6.45 1.22
C PRO A 53 -35.59 5.84 0.26
N VAL A 54 -35.23 5.62 -1.02
CA VAL A 54 -36.12 5.08 -2.06
C VAL A 54 -35.80 3.61 -2.32
N SER A 55 -34.54 3.30 -2.60
CA SER A 55 -34.05 1.93 -2.79
C SER A 55 -33.80 1.26 -1.44
N VAL A 56 -34.86 1.11 -0.62
CA VAL A 56 -34.85 0.71 0.80
C VAL A 56 -34.38 -0.72 1.10
N SER A 57 -33.69 -1.37 0.18
CA SER A 57 -33.25 -2.74 0.37
C SER A 57 -31.94 -2.86 1.15
N THR A 58 -31.82 -3.95 1.91
CA THR A 58 -30.61 -4.35 2.62
C THR A 58 -29.45 -4.70 1.70
N TRP A 59 -29.70 -4.93 0.40
CA TRP A 59 -28.64 -5.29 -0.55
C TRP A 59 -27.60 -4.20 -0.77
N PHE A 60 -27.99 -2.92 -0.57
CA PHE A 60 -27.06 -1.80 -0.62
C PHE A 60 -26.24 -1.63 0.66
N THR A 61 -26.46 -2.46 1.68
CA THR A 61 -25.59 -2.59 2.86
C THR A 61 -24.70 -3.83 2.69
N LEU A 62 -23.48 -3.61 2.22
CA LEU A 62 -22.55 -4.64 1.72
C LEU A 62 -21.73 -5.29 2.84
N ALA A 63 -21.43 -4.55 3.90
CA ALA A 63 -20.78 -5.05 5.11
C ALA A 63 -21.35 -4.32 6.33
N GLY A 64 -21.18 -4.92 7.52
CA GLY A 64 -21.56 -4.29 8.77
C GLY A 64 -23.03 -3.85 8.81
N THR A 65 -23.25 -2.59 9.16
CA THR A 65 -24.59 -2.00 9.27
C THR A 65 -24.84 -0.87 8.29
N LYS A 66 -23.78 -0.30 7.68
CA LYS A 66 -23.88 0.84 6.77
C LYS A 66 -22.86 0.75 5.66
N SER A 67 -23.28 1.12 4.46
CA SER A 67 -22.38 1.35 3.31
C SER A 67 -22.61 2.75 2.75
N ALA A 68 -21.77 3.20 1.82
CA ALA A 68 -21.99 4.44 1.09
C ALA A 68 -22.74 4.15 -0.20
N GLY A 69 -23.85 4.85 -0.47
CA GLY A 69 -24.60 4.65 -1.72
C GLY A 69 -25.23 5.92 -2.28
N VAL A 70 -25.62 5.83 -3.55
CA VAL A 70 -26.44 6.84 -4.23
C VAL A 70 -27.79 6.20 -4.53
N ASP A 71 -28.85 6.91 -4.17
CA ASP A 71 -30.23 6.43 -4.29
C ASP A 71 -30.84 6.77 -5.66
N TYR A 72 -31.87 6.02 -6.05
CA TYR A 72 -32.57 6.21 -7.32
C TYR A 72 -33.14 7.63 -7.48
N THR A 73 -33.04 8.16 -8.71
CA THR A 73 -33.79 9.34 -9.13
C THR A 73 -34.03 9.38 -10.63
N ASN A 74 -35.22 9.83 -11.01
CA ASN A 74 -35.63 10.07 -12.39
C ASN A 74 -35.05 11.36 -13.04
N GLN A 75 -33.97 11.90 -12.48
CA GLN A 75 -33.32 13.13 -12.96
C GLN A 75 -31.85 12.86 -13.21
N ALA A 76 -31.25 13.66 -14.11
CA ALA A 76 -29.83 13.61 -14.35
C ALA A 76 -29.05 13.99 -13.06
N ASN A 77 -28.30 13.03 -12.53
CA ASN A 77 -27.51 13.18 -11.31
C ASN A 77 -26.04 12.86 -11.58
N THR A 78 -25.17 13.80 -11.24
CA THR A 78 -23.74 13.52 -11.05
C THR A 78 -23.45 13.65 -9.57
N ALA A 79 -23.07 12.56 -8.91
CA ALA A 79 -22.72 12.53 -7.50
C ALA A 79 -21.28 12.01 -7.29
N ASN A 80 -20.47 12.76 -6.55
CA ASN A 80 -19.09 12.38 -6.24
C ASN A 80 -18.93 12.14 -4.75
N LEU A 81 -18.23 11.07 -4.39
CA LEU A 81 -17.67 10.85 -3.06
C LEU A 81 -16.15 10.77 -3.19
N VAL A 82 -15.45 11.69 -2.52
CA VAL A 82 -14.00 11.86 -2.66
C VAL A 82 -13.32 11.55 -1.34
N THR A 83 -12.25 10.77 -1.38
CA THR A 83 -11.43 10.43 -0.22
C THR A 83 -10.70 11.67 0.32
N PRO A 84 -10.26 11.63 1.60
CA PRO A 84 -9.16 12.47 2.05
C PRO A 84 -7.92 12.26 1.17
N SER A 85 -7.00 13.22 1.20
CA SER A 85 -5.70 13.06 0.55
C SER A 85 -4.84 12.03 1.30
N PHE A 86 -4.16 11.16 0.56
CA PHE A 86 -3.15 10.24 1.09
C PHE A 86 -1.88 10.28 0.21
N SER A 87 -0.79 9.70 0.73
CA SER A 87 0.51 9.69 0.05
C SER A 87 0.88 8.29 -0.41
N LEU A 88 1.40 8.19 -1.64
CA LEU A 88 2.03 7.00 -2.21
C LEU A 88 3.57 7.13 -2.27
N VAL A 89 4.14 8.11 -1.57
CA VAL A 89 5.60 8.26 -1.44
C VAL A 89 6.15 7.11 -0.60
N GLY A 90 7.10 6.36 -1.16
CA GLY A 90 7.72 5.21 -0.48
C GLY A 90 6.84 3.94 -0.45
N ALA A 91 5.64 3.99 -1.03
CA ALA A 91 4.78 2.83 -1.19
C ALA A 91 5.36 1.85 -2.24
N ALA A 92 5.28 0.56 -1.95
CA ALA A 92 5.53 -0.54 -2.85
C ALA A 92 4.23 -1.32 -3.08
N SER A 93 3.95 -1.66 -4.33
CA SER A 93 2.75 -2.41 -4.74
C SER A 93 1.42 -1.89 -4.15
N PRO A 94 1.10 -0.58 -4.22
CA PRO A 94 -0.15 -0.07 -3.67
C PRO A 94 -1.36 -0.58 -4.46
N ILE A 95 -2.39 -0.99 -3.74
CA ILE A 95 -3.66 -1.52 -4.27
C ILE A 95 -4.82 -0.80 -3.58
N LEU A 96 -5.73 -0.25 -4.39
CA LEU A 96 -7.05 0.18 -3.94
C LEU A 96 -8.00 -1.03 -3.96
N LYS A 97 -8.73 -1.23 -2.88
CA LYS A 97 -9.76 -2.26 -2.73
C LYS A 97 -11.07 -1.63 -2.27
N PHE A 98 -12.18 -2.17 -2.74
CA PHE A 98 -13.51 -1.84 -2.24
C PHE A 98 -14.50 -2.92 -2.65
N LYS A 99 -15.63 -2.99 -1.96
CA LYS A 99 -16.80 -3.76 -2.38
C LYS A 99 -17.76 -2.85 -3.14
N VAL A 100 -18.47 -3.39 -4.13
CA VAL A 100 -19.47 -2.65 -4.90
C VAL A 100 -20.68 -3.52 -5.21
N THR A 101 -21.84 -2.86 -5.28
CA THR A 101 -23.04 -3.40 -5.90
C THR A 101 -23.75 -2.28 -6.67
N VAL A 102 -24.42 -2.64 -7.75
CA VAL A 102 -25.22 -1.74 -8.58
C VAL A 102 -26.52 -2.44 -8.95
N GLY A 103 -27.58 -1.68 -9.19
CA GLY A 103 -28.80 -2.24 -9.78
C GLY A 103 -28.53 -2.72 -11.21
N TRP A 104 -28.51 -4.04 -11.39
CA TRP A 104 -28.08 -4.71 -12.62
C TRP A 104 -28.82 -4.25 -13.87
N VAL A 105 -30.15 -4.14 -13.80
CA VAL A 105 -31.01 -3.81 -14.95
C VAL A 105 -30.61 -2.48 -15.58
N TYR A 106 -30.65 -1.39 -14.81
CA TYR A 106 -30.42 -0.07 -15.38
C TYR A 106 -28.94 0.29 -15.47
N MET A 107 -28.10 -0.19 -14.56
CA MET A 107 -26.67 0.15 -14.59
C MET A 107 -25.89 -0.74 -15.57
N ILE A 108 -26.21 -2.03 -15.67
CA ILE A 108 -25.42 -2.99 -16.48
C ILE A 108 -26.11 -3.34 -17.80
N ARG A 109 -27.38 -3.81 -17.77
CA ARG A 109 -28.06 -4.26 -18.98
C ARG A 109 -28.42 -3.10 -19.90
N ASP A 110 -29.05 -2.07 -19.35
CA ASP A 110 -29.57 -0.94 -20.12
C ASP A 110 -28.56 0.22 -20.21
N ASN A 111 -27.48 0.17 -19.42
CA ASN A 111 -26.42 1.18 -19.35
C ASN A 111 -26.96 2.62 -19.29
N ALA A 112 -27.87 2.86 -18.34
CA ALA A 112 -28.53 4.14 -18.11
C ALA A 112 -27.68 5.12 -17.27
N GLY A 113 -26.53 4.68 -16.77
CA GLY A 113 -25.60 5.52 -16.01
C GLY A 113 -24.31 4.79 -15.66
N ASP A 114 -23.32 5.59 -15.25
CA ASP A 114 -21.98 5.13 -14.92
C ASP A 114 -21.64 5.26 -13.42
N LEU A 115 -20.86 4.33 -12.89
CA LEU A 115 -20.14 4.40 -11.61
C LEU A 115 -18.62 4.32 -11.83
N LEU A 116 -17.97 5.47 -11.90
CA LEU A 116 -16.54 5.56 -12.16
C LEU A 116 -15.72 5.60 -10.87
N VAL A 117 -14.57 4.93 -10.86
CA VAL A 117 -13.48 5.25 -9.92
C VAL A 117 -12.43 6.05 -10.66
N GLN A 118 -12.07 7.19 -10.09
CA GLN A 118 -11.06 8.09 -10.67
C GLN A 118 -10.04 8.51 -9.63
N ILE A 119 -8.83 8.83 -10.07
CA ILE A 119 -7.72 9.26 -9.21
C ILE A 119 -7.24 10.65 -9.61
N SER A 120 -6.83 11.41 -8.61
CA SER A 120 -6.17 12.70 -8.74
C SER A 120 -4.82 12.64 -8.02
N THR A 121 -3.79 13.22 -8.62
CA THR A 121 -2.47 13.42 -7.99
C THR A 121 -2.17 14.90 -7.69
N ASN A 122 -3.15 15.78 -7.88
CA ASN A 122 -3.00 17.23 -7.76
C ASN A 122 -4.10 17.87 -6.88
N GLY A 123 -4.53 17.16 -5.83
CA GLY A 123 -5.52 17.68 -4.87
C GLY A 123 -6.92 17.91 -5.44
N GLY A 124 -7.32 17.13 -6.44
CA GLY A 124 -8.68 17.09 -6.98
C GLY A 124 -8.91 18.00 -8.18
N SER A 125 -7.86 18.59 -8.74
CA SER A 125 -7.97 19.52 -9.88
C SER A 125 -8.10 18.79 -11.22
N LEU A 126 -7.44 17.62 -11.39
CA LEU A 126 -7.56 16.76 -12.56
C LEU A 126 -7.79 15.32 -12.14
N TRP A 127 -8.58 14.59 -12.92
CA TRP A 127 -9.02 13.24 -12.61
C TRP A 127 -8.79 12.29 -13.78
N THR A 128 -8.18 11.14 -13.50
CA THR A 128 -7.92 10.06 -14.45
C THR A 128 -8.78 8.86 -14.10
N ASN A 129 -9.40 8.21 -15.10
CA ASN A 129 -10.19 7.00 -14.89
C ASN A 129 -9.31 5.82 -14.46
N LEU A 130 -9.73 5.12 -13.41
CA LEU A 130 -9.13 3.88 -12.95
C LEU A 130 -10.02 2.66 -13.22
N TRP A 131 -11.33 2.84 -13.10
CA TRP A 131 -12.32 1.77 -13.22
C TRP A 131 -13.68 2.33 -13.63
N ASN A 132 -14.44 1.50 -14.35
CA ASN A 132 -15.82 1.70 -14.73
C ASN A 132 -16.48 0.31 -14.62
N GLU A 133 -17.66 0.28 -14.00
CA GLU A 133 -18.55 -0.85 -13.76
C GLU A 133 -18.94 -1.66 -15.01
N ASP A 134 -19.06 -1.03 -16.19
CA ASP A 134 -19.30 -1.70 -17.47
C ASP A 134 -18.18 -2.68 -17.81
N ASN A 135 -16.95 -2.37 -17.40
CA ASN A 135 -15.78 -3.21 -17.64
C ASN A 135 -15.55 -4.22 -16.50
N GLN A 136 -16.38 -4.19 -15.45
CA GLN A 136 -16.26 -5.12 -14.33
C GLN A 136 -16.83 -6.48 -14.70
N VAL A 137 -16.04 -7.52 -14.49
CA VAL A 137 -16.47 -8.90 -14.63
C VAL A 137 -17.17 -9.39 -13.36
N GLY A 138 -18.10 -10.33 -13.51
CA GLY A 138 -18.81 -10.93 -12.38
C GLY A 138 -20.06 -10.17 -11.99
N TRP A 139 -20.74 -9.54 -12.95
CA TRP A 139 -22.18 -9.30 -12.91
C TRP A 139 -22.87 -10.51 -13.58
N SER A 140 -23.99 -11.00 -13.03
CA SER A 140 -24.75 -12.09 -13.65
C SER A 140 -26.24 -11.96 -13.46
N ASP A 141 -26.98 -12.25 -14.54
CA ASP A 141 -28.40 -12.61 -14.57
C ASP A 141 -28.56 -14.06 -14.07
N ASP A 142 -29.45 -14.28 -13.11
CA ASP A 142 -29.68 -15.60 -12.51
C ASP A 142 -30.62 -16.48 -13.36
N GLY A 143 -31.22 -15.91 -14.41
CA GLY A 143 -32.02 -16.57 -15.42
C GLY A 143 -33.44 -16.91 -14.98
N ASP A 144 -33.91 -16.39 -13.85
CA ASP A 144 -35.26 -16.64 -13.34
C ASP A 144 -36.34 -15.77 -14.02
N GLY A 145 -35.92 -14.79 -14.84
CA GLY A 145 -36.78 -13.87 -15.57
C GLY A 145 -37.37 -12.76 -14.70
N LEU A 146 -36.85 -12.55 -13.49
CA LEU A 146 -37.18 -11.48 -12.57
C LEU A 146 -36.02 -10.49 -12.46
N ASP A 147 -36.03 -9.48 -13.31
CA ASP A 147 -35.13 -8.32 -13.30
C ASP A 147 -34.80 -7.74 -11.89
N ALA A 148 -35.72 -7.86 -10.93
CA ALA A 148 -35.56 -7.38 -9.56
C ALA A 148 -34.62 -8.23 -8.69
N THR A 149 -34.32 -9.48 -9.06
CA THR A 149 -33.45 -10.44 -8.33
C THR A 149 -32.05 -10.53 -8.94
N ASP A 150 -31.89 -10.21 -10.23
CA ASP A 150 -30.60 -10.17 -10.98
C ASP A 150 -29.60 -9.11 -10.49
N THR A 151 -30.07 -8.26 -9.62
CA THR A 151 -29.28 -7.26 -8.93
C THR A 151 -28.39 -7.96 -7.86
N TYR A 152 -27.49 -7.23 -7.20
CA TYR A 152 -26.92 -7.64 -5.90
C TYR A 152 -25.73 -8.62 -5.86
N GLN A 153 -24.93 -8.73 -6.92
CA GLN A 153 -23.59 -9.31 -6.73
C GLN A 153 -22.70 -8.32 -5.99
N ASN A 154 -22.24 -8.74 -4.81
CA ASN A 154 -21.21 -8.02 -4.07
C ASN A 154 -19.85 -8.34 -4.69
N ILE A 155 -19.34 -7.40 -5.47
CA ILE A 155 -18.07 -7.59 -6.17
C ILE A 155 -16.95 -6.94 -5.35
N ASN A 156 -15.87 -7.68 -5.16
CA ASN A 156 -14.65 -7.18 -4.55
C ASN A 156 -13.73 -6.67 -5.66
N VAL A 157 -13.59 -5.35 -5.76
CA VAL A 157 -12.76 -4.70 -6.78
C VAL A 157 -11.36 -4.47 -6.23
N GLN A 158 -10.35 -4.71 -7.07
CA GLN A 158 -8.93 -4.41 -6.76
C GLN A 158 -8.30 -3.67 -7.93
N ILE A 159 -7.71 -2.51 -7.65
CA ILE A 159 -7.09 -1.64 -8.66
C ILE A 159 -5.63 -1.41 -8.29
N ASN A 160 -4.73 -1.69 -9.24
CA ASN A 160 -3.31 -1.45 -9.09
C ASN A 160 -3.00 0.05 -9.17
N LEU A 161 -2.44 0.62 -8.10
CA LEU A 161 -2.03 2.02 -8.04
C LEU A 161 -0.52 2.23 -8.25
N SER A 162 0.23 1.19 -8.62
CA SER A 162 1.67 1.27 -8.86
C SER A 162 2.09 2.39 -9.83
N PRO A 163 1.32 2.73 -10.88
CA PRO A 163 1.65 3.88 -11.75
C PRO A 163 1.71 5.24 -11.03
N TYR A 164 1.16 5.34 -9.81
CA TYR A 164 1.06 6.56 -9.03
C TYR A 164 2.00 6.60 -7.81
N ILE A 165 2.93 5.63 -7.70
CA ILE A 165 3.97 5.63 -6.64
C ILE A 165 4.78 6.93 -6.70
N GLY A 166 5.11 7.49 -5.53
CA GLY A 166 5.87 8.74 -5.40
C GLY A 166 5.00 10.00 -5.39
N GLN A 167 3.69 9.89 -5.62
CA GLN A 167 2.76 11.01 -5.53
C GLN A 167 2.38 11.26 -4.07
N ALA A 168 2.52 12.50 -3.60
CA ALA A 168 2.30 12.86 -2.19
C ALA A 168 0.87 13.30 -1.87
N ASN A 169 0.11 13.76 -2.87
CA ASN A 169 -1.23 14.31 -2.70
C ASN A 169 -2.24 13.59 -3.60
N VAL A 170 -2.51 12.33 -3.25
CA VAL A 170 -3.40 11.45 -4.00
C VAL A 170 -4.79 11.48 -3.39
N GLN A 171 -5.81 11.56 -4.24
CA GLN A 171 -7.21 11.36 -3.88
C GLN A 171 -7.87 10.40 -4.84
N VAL A 172 -8.83 9.62 -4.35
CA VAL A 172 -9.71 8.79 -5.18
C VAL A 172 -11.12 9.36 -5.09
N ARG A 173 -11.88 9.32 -6.18
CA ARG A 173 -13.31 9.60 -6.17
C ARG A 173 -14.10 8.46 -6.77
N PHE A 174 -15.25 8.20 -6.16
CA PHE A 174 -16.33 7.39 -6.70
C PHE A 174 -17.36 8.35 -7.28
N ARG A 175 -17.56 8.27 -8.59
CA ARG A 175 -18.38 9.20 -9.34
C ARG A 175 -19.52 8.47 -10.02
N TYR A 176 -20.72 8.72 -9.53
CA TYR A 176 -21.97 8.31 -10.17
C TYR A 176 -22.39 9.37 -11.19
N VAL A 177 -22.73 8.97 -12.40
CA VAL A 177 -23.29 9.83 -13.46
C VAL A 177 -24.42 9.09 -14.15
N ALA A 178 -25.66 9.46 -13.87
CA ALA A 178 -26.81 8.77 -14.45
C ALA A 178 -27.99 9.70 -14.69
N ASN A 179 -28.98 9.22 -15.45
CA ASN A 179 -30.27 9.87 -15.61
C ASN A 179 -31.36 8.80 -15.65
N ASP A 180 -32.18 8.72 -14.60
CA ASP A 180 -33.19 7.66 -14.44
C ASP A 180 -32.56 6.25 -14.44
N ALA A 181 -31.50 6.08 -13.65
CA ALA A 181 -30.84 4.79 -13.43
C ALA A 181 -30.92 4.35 -11.98
N ASP A 182 -30.51 3.11 -11.73
CA ASP A 182 -30.65 2.48 -10.43
C ASP A 182 -29.67 3.00 -9.37
N ALA A 183 -29.94 2.60 -8.12
CA ALA A 183 -29.08 2.86 -7.00
C ALA A 183 -27.76 2.06 -7.09
N VAL A 184 -26.73 2.59 -6.43
CA VAL A 184 -25.41 1.95 -6.30
C VAL A 184 -24.92 2.05 -4.87
N ALA A 185 -24.07 1.11 -4.44
CA ALA A 185 -23.38 1.22 -3.16
C ALA A 185 -21.96 0.65 -3.21
N ILE A 186 -21.09 1.23 -2.39
CA ILE A 186 -19.72 0.80 -2.16
C ILE A 186 -19.46 0.64 -0.66
N ASP A 187 -18.48 -0.20 -0.33
CA ASP A 187 -18.07 -0.42 1.06
C ASP A 187 -16.61 -0.89 1.17
N ASP A 188 -16.09 -0.95 2.39
CA ASP A 188 -14.74 -1.43 2.72
C ASP A 188 -13.64 -0.82 1.82
N VAL A 189 -13.67 0.50 1.63
CA VAL A 189 -12.71 1.21 0.79
C VAL A 189 -11.35 1.26 1.49
N GLN A 190 -10.35 0.63 0.90
CA GLN A 190 -9.00 0.54 1.46
C GLN A 190 -7.94 0.83 0.41
N VAL A 191 -6.90 1.58 0.81
CA VAL A 191 -5.64 1.63 0.06
C VAL A 191 -4.58 0.96 0.91
N LEU A 192 -4.10 -0.19 0.43
CA LEU A 192 -3.07 -0.99 1.08
C LEU A 192 -1.79 -0.90 0.24
N ALA A 193 -0.66 -0.77 0.91
CA ALA A 193 0.65 -0.83 0.27
C ALA A 193 1.60 -1.64 1.14
N THR A 194 2.75 -2.01 0.60
CA THR A 194 3.89 -2.39 1.42
C THR A 194 4.89 -1.25 1.46
N THR A 195 5.68 -1.18 2.51
CA THR A 195 6.82 -0.26 2.56
C THR A 195 8.10 -1.06 2.43
N LEU A 196 9.01 -0.58 1.59
CA LEU A 196 10.38 -1.05 1.58
C LEU A 196 11.06 -0.47 2.82
N SER A 197 11.21 -1.27 3.87
CA SER A 197 12.05 -0.91 5.01
C SER A 197 13.39 -1.61 4.87
N THR A 198 14.46 -0.92 5.21
CA THR A 198 15.68 -1.61 5.64
C THR A 198 15.39 -2.20 7.00
N ASP A 199 15.69 -3.48 7.21
CA ASP A 199 15.79 -3.97 8.58
C ASP A 199 16.85 -3.13 9.29
N GLU A 200 16.45 -2.34 10.29
CA GLU A 200 17.36 -2.02 11.39
C GLU A 200 17.83 -3.39 11.89
N VAL A 201 19.09 -3.74 11.63
CA VAL A 201 19.69 -5.00 12.10
C VAL A 201 19.34 -5.09 13.58
N SER A 202 18.40 -5.99 13.89
CA SER A 202 17.90 -6.18 15.25
C SER A 202 19.12 -6.27 16.14
N LYS A 203 19.28 -5.29 17.06
CA LYS A 203 20.48 -5.12 17.91
C LYS A 203 20.99 -6.48 18.33
N SER A 204 21.98 -6.99 17.58
CA SER A 204 22.60 -8.23 17.92
C SER A 204 23.28 -7.96 19.26
N LYS A 205 23.30 -8.95 20.16
CA LYS A 205 24.10 -8.85 21.40
C LYS A 205 25.59 -8.64 21.11
N THR A 206 25.99 -8.70 19.85
CA THR A 206 27.30 -8.35 19.36
C THR A 206 27.50 -6.83 19.31
N SER A 207 28.43 -6.33 20.12
CA SER A 207 28.87 -4.94 20.13
C SER A 207 30.33 -4.84 19.70
N ILE A 208 30.65 -3.87 18.86
CA ILE A 208 32.00 -3.64 18.32
C ILE A 208 32.49 -2.27 18.83
N TYR A 209 33.59 -2.26 19.59
CA TYR A 209 34.05 -1.06 20.29
C TYR A 209 35.56 -1.10 20.64
N PRO A 210 36.19 0.06 20.90
CA PRO A 210 35.65 1.39 20.68
C PRO A 210 35.55 1.71 19.18
N ASN A 211 34.58 2.55 18.83
CA ASN A 211 34.47 3.17 17.53
C ASN A 211 34.03 4.63 17.75
N PRO A 212 34.90 5.64 17.51
CA PRO A 212 36.23 5.57 16.89
C PRO A 212 37.28 4.80 17.71
N THR A 213 38.33 4.29 17.06
CA THR A 213 39.43 3.53 17.69
C THR A 213 40.80 4.15 17.43
N LYS A 214 41.75 3.97 18.36
CA LYS A 214 43.18 4.24 18.15
C LYS A 214 43.94 3.06 17.54
N GLY A 215 43.24 1.95 17.31
CA GLY A 215 43.67 0.82 16.49
C GLY A 215 43.39 -0.56 17.08
N GLU A 216 42.92 -0.65 18.33
CA GLU A 216 42.41 -1.88 18.91
C GLU A 216 40.88 -1.89 18.92
N ILE A 217 40.28 -2.95 18.41
CA ILE A 217 38.84 -3.14 18.31
C ILE A 217 38.48 -4.45 19.00
N ASN A 218 37.46 -4.42 19.84
CA ASN A 218 36.90 -5.57 20.53
C ASN A 218 35.51 -5.88 19.98
N ILE A 219 35.22 -7.17 19.79
CA ILE A 219 33.94 -7.70 19.36
C ILE A 219 33.37 -8.49 20.54
N LYS A 220 32.44 -7.89 21.29
CA LYS A 220 31.75 -8.59 22.39
C LYS A 220 30.52 -9.26 21.81
N THR A 221 30.47 -10.59 21.82
CA THR A 221 29.37 -11.40 21.27
C THR A 221 29.14 -12.65 22.13
N ASP A 222 27.95 -13.25 22.05
CA ASP A 222 27.68 -14.59 22.57
C ASP A 222 27.85 -15.69 21.50
N LYS A 223 28.15 -15.31 20.26
CA LYS A 223 28.34 -16.21 19.13
C LYS A 223 29.82 -16.52 18.90
N LYS A 224 30.11 -17.77 18.52
CA LYS A 224 31.46 -18.17 18.11
C LYS A 224 31.85 -17.48 16.80
N ILE A 225 32.91 -16.68 16.83
CA ILE A 225 33.46 -16.03 15.62
C ILE A 225 34.13 -17.08 14.73
N LYS A 226 33.76 -17.08 13.44
CA LYS A 226 34.42 -17.83 12.38
C LYS A 226 35.53 -16.99 11.74
N SER A 227 35.22 -15.73 11.39
CA SER A 227 36.23 -14.78 10.92
C SER A 227 35.82 -13.32 11.16
N SER A 228 36.81 -12.45 11.25
CA SER A 228 36.73 -11.00 11.39
C SER A 228 37.64 -10.41 10.30
N THR A 229 37.06 -9.74 9.31
CA THR A 229 37.75 -9.25 8.12
C THR A 229 37.62 -7.73 8.05
N VAL A 230 38.74 -7.02 7.91
CA VAL A 230 38.78 -5.57 7.71
C VAL A 230 39.03 -5.26 6.25
N TYR A 231 38.20 -4.39 5.69
CA TYR A 231 38.29 -3.90 4.32
C TYR A 231 38.62 -2.41 4.28
N ASP A 232 39.31 -1.97 3.23
CA ASP A 232 39.29 -0.56 2.84
C ASP A 232 37.98 -0.19 2.12
N LEU A 233 37.81 1.09 1.82
CA LEU A 233 36.62 1.62 1.13
C LEU A 233 36.47 1.12 -0.31
N THR A 234 37.51 0.53 -0.90
CA THR A 234 37.45 -0.08 -2.24
C THR A 234 37.01 -1.54 -2.18
N GLY A 235 36.82 -2.09 -0.98
CA GLY A 235 36.46 -3.50 -0.75
C GLY A 235 37.68 -4.44 -0.74
N LYS A 236 38.90 -3.91 -0.71
CA LYS A 236 40.11 -4.73 -0.59
C LYS A 236 40.27 -5.20 0.86
N VAL A 237 40.51 -6.49 1.04
CA VAL A 237 40.85 -7.08 2.35
C VAL A 237 42.22 -6.56 2.80
N LEU A 238 42.25 -5.96 3.99
CA LEU A 238 43.48 -5.47 4.62
C LEU A 238 43.95 -6.38 5.77
N LEU A 239 43.01 -7.01 6.48
CA LEU A 239 43.28 -7.90 7.59
C LEU A 239 42.17 -8.94 7.69
N GLN A 240 42.53 -10.17 8.04
CA GLN A 240 41.59 -11.22 8.41
C GLN A 240 42.11 -11.96 9.64
N THR A 241 41.26 -12.14 10.64
CA THR A 241 41.54 -12.88 11.86
C THR A 241 40.31 -13.68 12.27
N ASN A 242 40.42 -14.58 13.23
CA ASN A 242 39.29 -15.28 13.87
C ASN A 242 39.13 -14.88 15.34
N SER A 243 39.82 -13.83 15.77
CA SER A 243 39.81 -13.32 17.14
C SER A 243 38.68 -12.31 17.38
N GLU A 244 38.22 -12.25 18.63
CA GLU A 244 37.35 -11.18 19.16
C GLU A 244 38.08 -9.84 19.27
N LYS A 245 39.42 -9.86 19.22
CA LYS A 245 40.27 -8.67 19.19
C LYS A 245 40.88 -8.49 17.81
N VAL A 246 40.61 -7.34 17.20
CA VAL A 246 41.12 -6.95 15.89
C VAL A 246 42.08 -5.77 16.10
N ASN A 247 43.33 -5.92 15.65
CA ASN A 247 44.36 -4.89 15.77
C ASN A 247 44.67 -4.30 14.38
N ILE A 248 44.40 -3.01 14.24
CA ILE A 248 44.65 -2.19 13.05
C ILE A 248 45.60 -1.01 13.37
N ASN A 249 46.47 -1.14 14.38
CA ASN A 249 47.42 -0.08 14.76
C ASN A 249 48.34 0.32 13.60
N SER A 250 48.67 -0.62 12.71
CA SER A 250 49.51 -0.38 11.53
C SER A 250 48.78 0.34 10.39
N PHE A 251 47.46 0.54 10.51
CA PHE A 251 46.67 1.17 9.46
C PHE A 251 46.73 2.70 9.60
N THR A 252 46.68 3.39 8.48
CA THR A 252 46.57 4.85 8.48
C THR A 252 45.25 5.30 9.10
N LYS A 253 45.17 6.57 9.51
CA LYS A 253 43.89 7.14 9.94
C LYS A 253 42.91 7.11 8.77
N GLY A 254 41.65 6.81 9.05
CA GLY A 254 40.65 6.66 7.99
C GLY A 254 39.45 5.81 8.40
N THR A 255 38.57 5.59 7.42
CA THR A 255 37.39 4.74 7.57
C THR A 255 37.66 3.35 6.99
N TYR A 256 37.24 2.32 7.72
CA TYR A 256 37.34 0.92 7.33
C TYR A 256 35.98 0.24 7.53
N LEU A 257 35.80 -0.94 6.92
CA LEU A 257 34.66 -1.80 7.17
C LEU A 257 35.15 -3.06 7.88
N LEU A 258 34.64 -3.35 9.08
CA LEU A 258 34.86 -4.62 9.78
C LEU A 258 33.66 -5.52 9.54
N LYS A 259 33.86 -6.69 8.94
CA LYS A 259 32.87 -7.75 8.81
C LYS A 259 33.23 -8.93 9.71
N VAL A 260 32.29 -9.33 10.56
CA VAL A 260 32.38 -10.51 11.40
C VAL A 260 31.44 -11.57 10.85
N GLU A 261 31.97 -12.77 10.60
CA GLU A 261 31.21 -13.97 10.25
C GLU A 261 31.25 -14.92 11.45
N PHE A 262 30.09 -15.43 11.84
CA PHE A 262 29.94 -16.36 12.95
C PHE A 262 29.87 -17.81 12.46
N ALA A 263 30.12 -18.75 13.37
CA ALA A 263 30.09 -20.17 13.06
C ALA A 263 28.68 -20.67 12.65
N ASP A 264 27.63 -19.97 13.06
CA ASP A 264 26.23 -20.24 12.67
C ASP A 264 25.87 -19.73 11.25
N GLY A 265 26.83 -19.11 10.55
CA GLY A 265 26.64 -18.54 9.21
C GLY A 265 26.09 -17.11 9.20
N SER A 266 25.69 -16.56 10.35
CA SER A 266 25.29 -15.15 10.43
C SER A 266 26.49 -14.22 10.28
N THR A 267 26.25 -13.00 9.81
CA THR A 267 27.30 -11.99 9.64
C THR A 267 26.87 -10.64 10.23
N GLN A 268 27.84 -9.85 10.67
CA GLN A 268 27.65 -8.48 11.11
C GLN A 268 28.75 -7.60 10.50
N SER A 269 28.38 -6.42 10.02
CA SER A 269 29.35 -5.47 9.46
C SER A 269 29.21 -4.13 10.16
N GLU A 270 30.33 -3.51 10.51
CA GLU A 270 30.40 -2.23 11.20
C GLU A 270 31.41 -1.31 10.52
N LYS A 271 31.03 -0.06 10.31
CA LYS A 271 31.95 0.97 9.81
C LYS A 271 32.85 1.42 10.96
N ILE A 272 34.16 1.27 10.82
CA ILE A 272 35.14 1.65 11.85
C ILE A 272 35.86 2.93 11.47
N LEU A 273 35.91 3.89 12.38
CA LEU A 273 36.72 5.10 12.27
C LEU A 273 38.04 4.94 13.06
N LYS A 274 39.17 4.99 12.35
CA LYS A 274 40.53 4.95 12.94
C LYS A 274 41.08 6.37 13.07
N ASP A 275 41.37 6.77 14.31
CA ASP A 275 41.90 8.08 14.70
C ASP A 275 43.39 8.10 15.09
#